data_AF-A0A9D4KYD5-F1
#
_entry.id   AF-A0A9D4KYD5-F1
#
_cell.length_a   1.000
_cell.length_b   1.000
_cell.length_c   1.000
_cell.angle_alpha   90.00
_cell.angle_beta   90.00
_cell.angle_gamma   90.00
#
_symmetry.space_group_name_H-M   'P 1'
#
loop_
_entity.id
_entity.type
_entity.pdbx_description
1 polymer ?
#
loop_
_entity_poly.entity_id
_entity_poly.type
_entity_poly.pdbx_seq_one_letter_code
_entity_poly.pdbx_strand_id
1 'polypeptide(L)'
;SMCEMGEIQCQLLKCLTTNHLSSCSTALYKSFLEKLSGQDNSVEQWEGMWLSSMIEGLTSNDSLLRYNTSLHWIPVTLKLVAQAAEVIQSYLVSEMDSPITPTRRTRLLHAWVIVAKNVRILTGKSDLSSPLIRESLYSADEDVRSDAISTICNTLKKAESLSEVESGLLKDCLPSNIKVDSAPFRQHLGSDIRKLLVRLRDSCVTLLKNPEQNQTCLDCAINFVDWLHRLCISGLLPGACYQRRKGSLDLLHVVYETLIHVPDSRQRKGFVPETALKVVEHAGPRWDFFTSANTRTLLTCLLDGAEEVSMKGQSYCH
;
A
#
# COMPACT_ATOMS: atom_id res chain seq x y z
N SER A 1 -14.35 -2.02 38.64
CA SER A 1 -14.09 -3.47 38.82
C SER A 1 -13.68 -4.08 37.48
N MET A 2 -12.88 -5.16 37.40
CA MET A 2 -12.45 -5.74 36.10
C MET A 2 -13.64 -6.12 35.18
N CYS A 3 -14.80 -6.43 35.77
CA CYS A 3 -16.04 -6.72 35.05
C CYS A 3 -16.58 -5.50 34.28
N GLU A 4 -16.54 -4.31 34.88
CA GLU A 4 -16.96 -3.05 34.22
C GLU A 4 -16.07 -2.71 33.02
N MET A 5 -14.76 -2.99 33.11
CA MET A 5 -13.83 -2.72 32.02
C MET A 5 -14.10 -3.62 30.80
N GLY A 6 -14.38 -4.91 31.03
CA GLY A 6 -14.78 -5.85 29.98
C GLY A 6 -16.07 -5.44 29.28
N GLU A 7 -17.05 -4.91 30.04
CA GLU A 7 -18.29 -4.40 29.45
C GLU A 7 -18.04 -3.16 28.57
N ILE A 8 -17.23 -2.21 29.04
CA ILE A 8 -16.85 -1.02 28.26
C ILE A 8 -16.17 -1.42 26.94
N GLN A 9 -15.23 -2.36 26.98
CA GLN A 9 -14.55 -2.87 25.79
C GLN A 9 -15.51 -3.48 24.77
N CYS A 10 -16.42 -4.34 25.23
CA CYS A 10 -17.42 -4.97 24.37
C CYS A 10 -18.34 -3.92 23.71
N GLN A 11 -18.79 -2.92 24.47
CA GLN A 11 -19.63 -1.83 23.91
C GLN A 11 -18.86 -0.98 22.90
N LEU A 12 -17.58 -0.70 23.17
CA LEU A 12 -16.74 0.06 22.26
C LEU A 12 -16.49 -0.68 20.94
N LEU A 13 -16.28 -2.00 20.98
CA LEU A 13 -16.20 -2.84 19.78
C LEU A 13 -17.54 -2.86 19.02
N LYS A 14 -18.67 -2.96 19.72
CA LYS A 14 -20.00 -2.83 19.09
C LYS A 14 -20.17 -1.48 18.40
N CYS A 15 -19.68 -0.39 18.97
CA CYS A 15 -19.72 0.91 18.30
C CYS A 15 -18.89 0.92 17.00
N LEU A 16 -17.81 0.15 16.91
CA LEU A 16 -17.01 0.05 15.67
C LEU A 16 -17.69 -0.76 14.57
N THR A 17 -18.74 -1.54 14.86
CA THR A 17 -19.56 -2.18 13.80
C THR A 17 -20.48 -1.17 13.11
N THR A 18 -20.47 0.10 13.52
CA THR A 18 -21.38 1.15 13.02
C THR A 18 -20.61 2.45 12.72
N ASN A 19 -20.55 2.86 11.45
CA ASN A 19 -19.71 3.98 11.00
C ASN A 19 -19.92 5.32 11.73
N HIS A 20 -21.16 5.67 12.09
CA HIS A 20 -21.42 6.94 12.77
C HIS A 20 -21.03 6.90 14.27
N LEU A 21 -20.84 5.71 14.85
CA LEU A 21 -20.41 5.53 16.24
C LEU A 21 -18.89 5.27 16.37
N SER A 22 -18.20 4.99 15.27
CA SER A 22 -16.76 4.68 15.29
C SER A 22 -15.92 5.85 15.82
N SER A 23 -16.32 7.09 15.50
CA SER A 23 -15.66 8.31 15.97
C SER A 23 -15.75 8.45 17.50
N CYS A 24 -16.93 8.25 18.08
CA CYS A 24 -17.16 8.28 19.53
C CYS A 24 -16.37 7.18 20.24
N SER A 25 -16.40 5.94 19.70
CA SER A 25 -15.63 4.82 20.23
C SER A 25 -14.13 5.12 20.26
N THR A 26 -13.61 5.67 19.16
CA THR A 26 -12.20 6.03 19.03
C THR A 26 -11.80 7.16 19.97
N ALA A 27 -12.66 8.16 20.17
CA ALA A 27 -12.39 9.26 21.10
C ALA A 27 -12.28 8.78 22.55
N LEU A 28 -13.18 7.88 22.98
CA LEU A 28 -13.13 7.31 24.33
C LEU A 28 -11.90 6.41 24.50
N TYR A 29 -11.64 5.52 23.54
CA TYR A 29 -10.43 4.68 23.54
C TYR A 29 -9.15 5.51 23.60
N LYS A 30 -9.04 6.56 22.76
CA LYS A 30 -7.92 7.51 22.79
C LYS A 30 -7.75 8.17 24.15
N SER A 31 -8.83 8.56 24.80
CA SER A 31 -8.79 9.20 26.13
C SER A 31 -8.23 8.25 27.20
N PHE A 32 -8.48 6.94 27.09
CA PHE A 32 -7.84 5.94 27.95
C PHE A 32 -6.34 5.85 27.66
N LEU A 33 -5.96 5.78 26.38
CA LEU A 33 -4.56 5.70 25.99
C LEU A 33 -3.76 6.93 26.41
N GLU A 34 -4.33 8.14 26.34
CA GLU A 34 -3.68 9.37 26.78
C GLU A 34 -3.40 9.36 28.29
N LYS A 35 -4.25 8.72 29.10
CA LYS A 35 -4.00 8.53 30.54
C LYS A 35 -2.92 7.49 30.84
N LEU A 36 -2.78 6.49 29.97
CA LEU A 36 -1.70 5.50 30.04
C LEU A 36 -0.38 6.09 29.55
N SER A 37 -0.42 7.00 28.57
CA SER A 37 0.76 7.61 27.99
C SER A 37 1.52 8.43 29.05
N GLY A 38 2.82 8.17 29.20
CA GLY A 38 3.67 8.80 30.21
C GLY A 38 3.87 7.97 31.49
N GLN A 39 3.25 6.80 31.61
CA GLN A 39 3.57 5.83 32.67
C GLN A 39 4.67 4.86 32.21
N ASP A 40 5.59 4.50 33.11
CA ASP A 40 6.74 3.62 32.80
C ASP A 40 6.31 2.22 32.33
N ASN A 41 5.16 1.73 32.79
CA ASN A 41 4.57 0.44 32.44
C ASN A 41 3.33 0.56 31.51
N SER A 42 3.33 1.59 30.66
CA SER A 42 2.18 1.89 29.79
C SER A 42 1.83 0.76 28.82
N VAL A 43 2.83 0.03 28.32
CA VAL A 43 2.61 -1.10 27.39
C VAL A 43 2.03 -2.31 28.10
N GLU A 44 2.52 -2.67 29.30
CA GLU A 44 2.03 -3.82 30.06
C GLU A 44 0.59 -3.58 30.55
N GLN A 45 0.28 -2.34 30.97
CA GLN A 45 -1.09 -1.96 31.33
C GLN A 45 -2.01 -2.00 30.12
N TRP A 46 -1.56 -1.46 28.98
CA TRP A 46 -2.34 -1.52 27.75
C TRP A 46 -2.56 -2.96 27.30
N GLU A 47 -1.53 -3.81 27.35
CA GLU A 47 -1.60 -5.22 26.99
C GLU A 47 -2.63 -5.96 27.84
N GLY A 48 -2.53 -5.86 29.16
CA GLY A 48 -3.43 -6.53 30.09
C GLY A 48 -4.89 -6.06 30.01
N MET A 49 -5.13 -4.85 29.50
CA MET A 49 -6.48 -4.32 29.33
C MET A 49 -7.01 -4.56 27.91
N TRP A 50 -6.30 -4.13 26.88
CA TRP A 50 -6.87 -3.89 25.55
C TRP A 50 -6.38 -4.84 24.46
N LEU A 51 -5.33 -5.64 24.68
CA LEU A 51 -4.79 -6.52 23.64
C LEU A 51 -5.86 -7.47 23.11
N SER A 52 -6.61 -8.15 23.99
CA SER A 52 -7.67 -9.08 23.61
C SER A 52 -8.73 -8.42 22.73
N SER A 53 -9.23 -7.24 23.12
CA SER A 53 -10.22 -6.47 22.35
C SER A 53 -9.66 -6.00 21.00
N MET A 54 -8.40 -5.60 20.96
CA MET A 54 -7.73 -5.21 19.71
C MET A 54 -7.65 -6.39 18.74
N ILE A 55 -7.21 -7.56 19.22
CA ILE A 55 -7.13 -8.78 18.41
C ILE A 55 -8.53 -9.23 17.96
N GLU A 56 -9.54 -9.17 18.83
CA GLU A 56 -10.93 -9.45 18.49
C GLU A 56 -11.41 -8.53 17.35
N GLY A 57 -11.21 -7.22 17.48
CA GLY A 57 -11.59 -6.25 16.46
C GLY A 57 -10.91 -6.49 15.11
N LEU A 58 -9.60 -6.75 15.12
CA LEU A 58 -8.81 -7.00 13.89
C LEU A 58 -9.12 -8.34 13.22
N THR A 59 -9.52 -9.35 13.98
CA THR A 59 -9.70 -10.72 13.48
C THR A 59 -11.16 -11.16 13.39
N SER A 60 -12.11 -10.24 13.67
CA SER A 60 -13.55 -10.50 13.63
C SER A 60 -14.03 -10.93 12.25
N ASN A 61 -15.15 -11.66 12.22
CA ASN A 61 -15.86 -11.97 10.97
C ASN A 61 -16.56 -10.75 10.37
N ASP A 62 -16.88 -9.74 11.19
CA ASP A 62 -17.47 -8.48 10.74
C ASP A 62 -16.41 -7.61 10.03
N SER A 63 -16.60 -7.38 8.72
CA SER A 63 -15.68 -6.59 7.90
C SER A 63 -15.61 -5.12 8.31
N LEU A 64 -16.71 -4.57 8.81
CA LEU A 64 -16.78 -3.18 9.24
C LEU A 64 -16.05 -2.97 10.56
N LEU A 65 -16.18 -3.92 11.49
CA LEU A 65 -15.39 -3.94 12.72
C LEU A 65 -13.89 -4.00 12.42
N ARG A 66 -13.46 -4.91 11.53
CA ARG A 66 -12.05 -5.00 11.11
C ARG A 66 -11.56 -3.69 10.51
N TYR A 67 -12.33 -3.14 9.57
CA TYR A 67 -12.00 -1.89 8.90
C TYR A 67 -11.86 -0.72 9.89
N ASN A 68 -12.85 -0.53 10.78
CA ASN A 68 -12.84 0.57 11.73
C ASN A 68 -11.77 0.39 12.82
N THR A 69 -11.47 -0.84 13.24
CA THR A 69 -10.36 -1.12 14.17
C THR A 69 -9.02 -0.77 13.51
N SER A 70 -8.81 -1.21 12.25
CA SER A 70 -7.62 -0.92 11.45
C SER A 70 -7.43 0.57 11.19
N LEU A 71 -8.51 1.29 10.86
CA LEU A 71 -8.48 2.70 10.49
C LEU A 71 -8.33 3.61 11.70
N HIS A 72 -8.92 3.26 12.84
CA HIS A 72 -9.03 4.18 13.96
C HIS A 72 -8.24 3.77 15.19
N TRP A 73 -8.33 2.50 15.62
CA TRP A 73 -7.72 2.03 16.85
C TRP A 73 -6.22 1.75 16.70
N ILE A 74 -5.80 1.14 15.59
CA ILE A 74 -4.38 0.85 15.37
C ILE A 74 -3.53 2.14 15.33
N PRO A 75 -3.86 3.16 14.52
CA PRO A 75 -3.00 4.34 14.42
C PRO A 75 -2.87 5.10 15.74
N VAL A 76 -3.93 5.15 16.56
CA VAL A 76 -3.88 5.85 17.85
C VAL A 76 -3.11 5.04 18.90
N THR A 77 -3.23 3.71 18.88
CA THR A 77 -2.47 2.82 19.76
C THR A 77 -0.98 2.96 19.51
N LEU A 78 -0.55 2.81 18.26
CA LEU A 78 0.87 2.87 17.90
C LEU A 78 1.50 4.26 18.09
N LYS A 79 0.69 5.33 18.16
CA LYS A 79 1.16 6.68 18.45
C LYS A 79 1.33 6.96 19.94
N LEU A 80 0.50 6.36 20.80
CA LEU A 80 0.44 6.70 22.23
C LEU A 80 1.10 5.65 23.13
N VAL A 81 1.17 4.41 22.69
CA VAL A 81 1.75 3.30 23.45
C VAL A 81 2.98 2.79 22.70
N ALA A 82 4.15 3.14 23.22
CA ALA A 82 5.41 2.61 22.69
C ALA A 82 5.43 1.09 22.82
N GLN A 83 6.06 0.41 21.86
CA GLN A 83 6.19 -1.06 21.83
C GLN A 83 4.89 -1.85 21.61
N ALA A 84 3.73 -1.19 21.48
CA ALA A 84 2.46 -1.89 21.24
C ALA A 84 2.46 -2.68 19.92
N ALA A 85 3.19 -2.22 18.91
CA ALA A 85 3.30 -2.94 17.63
C ALA A 85 3.97 -4.30 17.82
N GLU A 86 5.09 -4.33 18.55
CA GLU A 86 5.86 -5.53 18.86
C GLU A 86 5.02 -6.52 19.66
N VAL A 87 4.31 -6.05 20.70
CA VAL A 87 3.39 -6.90 21.49
C VAL A 87 2.29 -7.51 20.62
N ILE A 88 1.61 -6.71 19.79
CA ILE A 88 0.55 -7.21 18.91
C ILE A 88 1.12 -8.22 17.91
N GLN A 89 2.25 -7.92 17.27
CA GLN A 89 2.84 -8.80 16.26
C GLN A 89 3.33 -10.11 16.88
N SER A 90 3.97 -10.07 18.04
CA SER A 90 4.40 -11.28 18.76
C SER A 90 3.21 -12.17 19.13
N TYR A 91 2.12 -11.59 19.65
CA TYR A 91 0.90 -12.34 19.94
C TYR A 91 0.31 -12.99 18.68
N LEU A 92 0.21 -12.24 17.58
CA LEU A 92 -0.32 -12.76 16.32
C LEU A 92 0.53 -13.90 15.76
N VAL A 93 1.87 -13.81 15.85
CA VAL A 93 2.78 -14.88 15.43
C VAL A 93 2.59 -16.13 16.28
N SER A 94 2.54 -16.01 17.60
CA SER A 94 2.32 -17.18 18.48
C SER A 94 0.98 -17.88 18.22
N GLU A 95 -0.06 -17.12 17.91
CA GLU A 95 -1.36 -17.69 17.54
C GLU A 95 -1.33 -18.41 16.18
N MET A 96 -0.54 -17.89 15.23
CA MET A 96 -0.37 -18.51 13.90
C MET A 96 0.45 -19.80 13.93
N ASP A 97 1.33 -19.96 14.91
CA ASP A 97 2.14 -21.17 15.12
C ASP A 97 1.35 -22.28 15.84
N SER A 98 0.20 -21.95 16.42
CA SER A 98 -0.70 -22.90 17.05
C SER A 98 -1.60 -23.63 16.03
N PRO A 99 -2.16 -24.81 16.35
CA PRO A 99 -3.10 -25.50 15.46
C PRO A 99 -4.38 -24.68 15.25
N ILE A 100 -4.52 -24.05 14.08
CA ILE A 100 -5.65 -23.19 13.74
C ILE A 100 -6.22 -23.52 12.36
N THR A 101 -7.45 -23.08 12.11
CA THR A 101 -8.07 -23.23 10.79
C THR A 101 -7.42 -22.30 9.76
N PRO A 102 -7.41 -22.66 8.45
CA PRO A 102 -6.89 -21.79 7.40
C PRO A 102 -7.55 -20.40 7.36
N THR A 103 -8.85 -20.34 7.64
CA THR A 103 -9.60 -19.08 7.72
C THR A 103 -9.11 -18.21 8.88
N ARG A 104 -8.88 -18.80 10.06
CA ARG A 104 -8.35 -18.07 11.22
C ARG A 104 -6.93 -17.59 10.94
N ARG A 105 -6.08 -18.42 10.31
CA ARG A 105 -4.73 -18.03 9.91
C ARG A 105 -4.75 -16.82 8.98
N THR A 106 -5.61 -16.83 7.97
CA THR A 106 -5.75 -15.70 7.02
C THR A 106 -6.13 -14.40 7.74
N ARG A 107 -7.01 -14.47 8.75
CA ARG A 107 -7.41 -13.30 9.56
C ARG A 107 -6.27 -12.80 10.45
N LEU A 108 -5.50 -13.70 11.07
CA LEU A 108 -4.32 -13.33 11.86
C LEU A 108 -3.23 -12.69 10.98
N LEU A 109 -2.99 -13.27 9.80
CA LEU A 109 -2.06 -12.73 8.81
C LEU A 109 -2.49 -11.32 8.37
N HIS A 110 -3.78 -11.11 8.11
CA HIS A 110 -4.31 -9.78 7.77
C HIS A 110 -4.05 -8.77 8.88
N ALA A 111 -4.37 -9.12 10.13
CA ALA A 111 -4.13 -8.29 11.29
C ALA A 111 -2.64 -7.91 11.43
N TRP A 112 -1.74 -8.88 11.20
CA TRP A 112 -0.29 -8.66 11.28
C TRP A 112 0.18 -7.65 10.22
N VAL A 113 -0.31 -7.78 8.98
CA VAL A 113 0.00 -6.84 7.89
C VAL A 113 -0.56 -5.45 8.17
N ILE A 114 -1.78 -5.34 8.73
CA ILE A 114 -2.35 -4.05 9.12
C ILE A 114 -1.44 -3.33 10.12
N VAL A 115 -0.90 -4.05 11.11
CA VAL A 115 0.04 -3.50 12.07
C VAL A 115 1.34 -3.08 11.37
N ALA A 116 1.92 -3.97 10.55
CA ALA A 116 3.15 -3.67 9.81
C ALA A 116 3.02 -2.43 8.89
N LYS A 117 1.89 -2.31 8.19
CA LYS A 117 1.53 -1.14 7.37
C LYS A 117 1.54 0.14 8.19
N ASN A 118 0.86 0.13 9.34
CA ASN A 118 0.75 1.29 10.20
C ASN A 118 2.09 1.67 10.85
N VAL A 119 2.89 0.70 11.29
CA VAL A 119 4.25 0.94 11.79
C VAL A 119 5.07 1.66 10.72
N ARG A 120 5.02 1.20 9.47
CA ARG A 120 5.75 1.82 8.37
C ARG A 120 5.30 3.24 8.06
N ILE A 121 3.99 3.48 8.04
CA ILE A 121 3.42 4.83 7.80
C ILE A 121 3.81 5.79 8.92
N LEU A 122 3.82 5.33 10.18
CA LEU A 122 4.05 6.19 11.35
C LEU A 122 5.52 6.40 11.67
N THR A 123 6.38 5.41 11.43
CA THR A 123 7.78 5.43 11.87
C THR A 123 8.78 5.36 10.72
N GLY A 124 8.32 4.99 9.52
CA GLY A 124 9.20 4.65 8.39
C GLY A 124 9.91 3.29 8.51
N LYS A 125 9.82 2.61 9.66
CA LYS A 125 10.44 1.31 9.89
C LYS A 125 9.49 0.18 9.48
N SER A 126 10.02 -0.88 8.90
CA SER A 126 9.27 -2.10 8.60
C SER A 126 10.23 -3.20 8.19
N ASP A 127 10.03 -4.41 8.73
CA ASP A 127 10.73 -5.61 8.29
C ASP A 127 10.05 -6.18 7.03
N LEU A 128 10.39 -5.61 5.88
CA LEU A 128 9.91 -6.12 4.58
C LEU A 128 10.50 -7.49 4.22
N SER A 129 11.59 -7.90 4.86
CA SER A 129 12.18 -9.23 4.70
C SER A 129 11.39 -10.32 5.42
N SER A 130 10.42 -9.96 6.26
CA SER A 130 9.59 -10.94 6.96
C SER A 130 8.90 -11.91 5.98
N PRO A 131 8.94 -13.23 6.25
CA PRO A 131 8.25 -14.21 5.42
C PRO A 131 6.74 -13.99 5.39
N LEU A 132 6.17 -13.35 6.42
CA LEU A 132 4.74 -13.03 6.49
C LEU A 132 4.34 -11.96 5.47
N ILE A 133 5.23 -11.01 5.13
CA ILE A 133 4.99 -10.06 4.04
C ILE A 133 4.88 -10.83 2.72
N ARG A 134 5.82 -11.75 2.45
CA ARG A 134 5.80 -12.57 1.24
C ARG A 134 4.57 -13.48 1.20
N GLU A 135 4.21 -14.15 2.29
CA GLU A 135 2.96 -14.95 2.40
C GLU A 135 1.73 -14.09 2.06
N SER A 136 1.67 -12.87 2.58
CA SER A 136 0.55 -11.96 2.39
C SER A 136 0.39 -11.47 0.95
N LEU A 137 1.48 -11.27 0.21
CA LEU A 137 1.45 -10.87 -1.20
C LEU A 137 0.82 -11.93 -2.12
N TYR A 138 0.81 -13.20 -1.67
CA TYR A 138 0.23 -14.33 -2.39
C TYR A 138 -1.01 -14.93 -1.70
N SER A 139 -1.57 -14.23 -0.71
CA SER A 139 -2.80 -14.64 -0.04
C SER A 139 -3.95 -14.79 -1.04
N ALA A 140 -4.85 -15.75 -0.80
CA ALA A 140 -6.08 -15.87 -1.59
C ALA A 140 -7.04 -14.68 -1.35
N ASP A 141 -6.99 -14.09 -0.14
CA ASP A 141 -7.78 -12.95 0.27
C ASP A 141 -7.20 -11.64 -0.33
N GLU A 142 -8.02 -10.94 -1.11
CA GLU A 142 -7.63 -9.71 -1.80
C GLU A 142 -7.30 -8.56 -0.85
N ASP A 143 -7.96 -8.46 0.31
CA ASP A 143 -7.72 -7.40 1.29
C ASP A 143 -6.33 -7.57 1.91
N VAL A 144 -5.93 -8.82 2.18
CA VAL A 144 -4.58 -9.16 2.66
C VAL A 144 -3.53 -8.77 1.64
N ARG A 145 -3.73 -9.14 0.36
CA ARG A 145 -2.81 -8.76 -0.72
C ARG A 145 -2.73 -7.24 -0.88
N SER A 146 -3.87 -6.55 -0.83
CA SER A 146 -3.96 -5.11 -0.97
C SER A 146 -3.18 -4.40 0.14
N ASP A 147 -3.37 -4.80 1.39
CA ASP A 147 -2.66 -4.22 2.54
C ASP A 147 -1.15 -4.54 2.54
N ALA A 148 -0.76 -5.71 2.03
CA ALA A 148 0.66 -6.07 1.88
C ALA A 148 1.35 -5.20 0.82
N ILE A 149 0.72 -5.00 -0.35
CA ILE A 149 1.22 -4.09 -1.38
C ILE A 149 1.27 -2.65 -0.84
N SER A 150 0.22 -2.24 -0.11
CA SER A 150 0.16 -0.92 0.53
C SER A 150 1.30 -0.71 1.53
N THR A 151 1.67 -1.76 2.27
CA THR A 151 2.84 -1.74 3.16
C THR A 151 4.12 -1.49 2.38
N ILE A 152 4.30 -2.02 1.17
CA ILE A 152 5.53 -1.76 0.40
C ILE A 152 5.53 -0.31 -0.14
N CYS A 153 4.41 0.15 -0.68
CA CYS A 153 4.29 1.42 -1.39
C CYS A 153 4.29 2.68 -0.51
N ASN A 154 3.87 2.57 0.75
CA ASN A 154 3.69 3.72 1.64
C ASN A 154 4.80 3.79 2.70
N THR A 155 5.39 4.96 2.91
CA THR A 155 6.31 5.22 4.04
C THR A 155 6.06 6.60 4.66
N LEU A 156 6.62 6.84 5.85
CA LEU A 156 6.55 8.13 6.54
C LEU A 156 7.12 9.28 5.70
N LYS A 157 8.23 9.03 5.01
CA LYS A 157 8.95 10.05 4.23
C LYS A 157 8.44 10.10 2.80
N LYS A 158 7.88 11.25 2.41
CA LYS A 158 7.33 11.48 1.07
C LYS A 158 8.37 11.46 -0.07
N ALA A 159 9.66 11.57 0.23
CA ALA A 159 10.76 11.55 -0.75
C ALA A 159 11.86 10.57 -0.32
N GLU A 160 11.45 9.38 0.13
CA GLU A 160 12.36 8.28 0.45
C GLU A 160 12.72 7.46 -0.79
N SER A 161 13.98 7.07 -0.91
CA SER A 161 14.48 6.29 -2.03
C SER A 161 13.92 4.88 -2.03
N LEU A 162 13.67 4.34 -3.23
CA LEU A 162 13.26 2.94 -3.39
C LEU A 162 14.40 2.02 -3.01
N SER A 163 14.15 1.11 -2.07
CA SER A 163 15.08 0.05 -1.70
C SER A 163 14.99 -1.15 -2.66
N GLU A 164 16.06 -1.94 -2.72
CA GLU A 164 16.09 -3.16 -3.53
C GLU A 164 15.05 -4.19 -3.08
N VAL A 165 14.79 -4.28 -1.77
CA VAL A 165 13.77 -5.18 -1.20
C VAL A 165 12.37 -4.77 -1.67
N GLU A 166 12.02 -3.48 -1.60
CA GLU A 166 10.75 -2.98 -2.13
C GLU A 166 10.62 -3.25 -3.63
N SER A 167 11.67 -2.95 -4.40
CA SER A 167 11.67 -3.22 -5.85
C SER A 167 11.50 -4.70 -6.13
N GLY A 168 12.17 -5.59 -5.39
CA GLY A 168 12.10 -7.03 -5.59
C GLY A 168 10.70 -7.58 -5.30
N LEU A 169 10.10 -7.22 -4.16
CA LEU A 169 8.77 -7.67 -3.77
C LEU A 169 7.70 -7.22 -4.77
N LEU A 170 7.76 -5.97 -5.25
CA LEU A 170 6.83 -5.46 -6.25
C LEU A 170 7.01 -6.15 -7.61
N LYS A 171 8.26 -6.41 -8.00
CA LYS A 171 8.58 -7.18 -9.22
C LYS A 171 8.00 -8.58 -9.18
N ASP A 172 8.03 -9.21 -8.02
CA ASP A 172 7.51 -10.55 -7.78
C ASP A 172 5.98 -10.62 -7.75
N CYS A 173 5.30 -9.61 -7.18
CA CYS A 173 3.86 -9.67 -6.93
C CYS A 173 2.98 -9.03 -8.03
N LEU A 174 3.43 -7.96 -8.68
CA LEU A 174 2.59 -7.19 -9.62
C LEU A 174 2.14 -7.98 -10.86
N PRO A 175 2.96 -8.84 -11.49
CA PRO A 175 2.54 -9.60 -12.67
C PRO A 175 1.28 -10.45 -12.43
N SER A 176 1.10 -10.97 -11.21
CA SER A 176 -0.06 -11.77 -10.82
C SER A 176 -1.26 -10.94 -10.40
N ASN A 177 -1.04 -9.72 -9.88
CA ASN A 177 -2.08 -8.86 -9.34
C ASN A 177 -2.71 -7.92 -10.37
N ILE A 178 -2.02 -7.62 -11.48
CA ILE A 178 -2.53 -6.75 -12.54
C ILE A 178 -3.76 -7.32 -13.29
N LYS A 179 -3.97 -8.63 -13.19
CA LYS A 179 -5.07 -9.37 -13.84
C LYS A 179 -6.26 -9.67 -12.91
N VAL A 180 -6.27 -9.12 -11.69
CA VAL A 180 -7.35 -9.32 -10.72
C VAL A 180 -8.63 -8.66 -11.22
N ASP A 181 -9.77 -9.36 -11.12
CA ASP A 181 -11.06 -8.92 -11.67
C ASP A 181 -11.80 -7.91 -10.75
N SER A 182 -11.46 -7.89 -9.47
CA SER A 182 -11.98 -6.96 -8.48
C SER A 182 -11.63 -5.50 -8.79
N ALA A 183 -12.63 -4.69 -9.09
CA ALA A 183 -12.47 -3.26 -9.34
C ALA A 183 -11.93 -2.50 -8.10
N PRO A 184 -12.43 -2.73 -6.87
CA PRO A 184 -11.87 -2.11 -5.67
C PRO A 184 -10.37 -2.42 -5.50
N PHE A 185 -9.98 -3.68 -5.69
CA PHE A 185 -8.57 -4.07 -5.62
C PHE A 185 -7.70 -3.32 -6.63
N ARG A 186 -8.13 -3.25 -7.90
CA ARG A 186 -7.39 -2.51 -8.95
C ARG A 186 -7.27 -1.01 -8.63
N GLN A 187 -8.32 -0.40 -8.07
CA GLN A 187 -8.28 1.01 -7.66
C GLN A 187 -7.29 1.25 -6.51
N HIS A 188 -7.27 0.38 -5.49
CA HIS A 188 -6.29 0.45 -4.41
C HIS A 188 -4.86 0.24 -4.92
N LEU A 189 -4.65 -0.76 -5.78
CA LEU A 189 -3.36 -1.02 -6.42
C LEU A 189 -2.85 0.21 -7.18
N GLY A 190 -3.69 0.82 -8.04
CA GLY A 190 -3.33 2.02 -8.78
C GLY A 190 -3.02 3.21 -7.86
N SER A 191 -3.77 3.37 -6.77
CA SER A 191 -3.53 4.41 -5.76
C SER A 191 -2.18 4.24 -5.06
N ASP A 192 -1.84 3.02 -4.64
CA ASP A 192 -0.59 2.74 -3.95
C ASP A 192 0.62 2.83 -4.89
N ILE A 193 0.51 2.33 -6.13
CA ILE A 193 1.54 2.54 -7.15
C ILE A 193 1.73 4.03 -7.46
N ARG A 194 0.66 4.82 -7.52
CA ARG A 194 0.78 6.27 -7.71
C ARG A 194 1.57 6.93 -6.59
N LYS A 195 1.27 6.61 -5.33
CA LYS A 195 2.02 7.15 -4.18
C LYS A 195 3.49 6.75 -4.23
N LEU A 196 3.78 5.49 -4.59
CA LEU A 196 5.13 5.00 -4.78
C LEU A 196 5.88 5.79 -5.86
N LEU A 197 5.26 6.00 -7.03
CA LEU A 197 5.89 6.72 -8.14
C LEU A 197 6.11 8.20 -7.82
N VAL A 198 5.19 8.85 -7.10
CA VAL A 198 5.38 10.22 -6.61
C VAL A 198 6.58 10.28 -5.66
N ARG A 199 6.65 9.34 -4.70
CA ARG A 199 7.75 9.25 -3.74
C ARG A 199 9.10 9.02 -4.44
N LEU A 200 9.11 8.10 -5.41
CA LEU A 200 10.28 7.77 -6.21
C LEU A 200 10.77 8.99 -7.00
N ARG A 201 9.87 9.67 -7.72
CA ARG A 201 10.17 10.89 -8.46
C ARG A 201 10.78 11.96 -7.56
N ASP A 202 10.12 12.26 -6.44
CA ASP A 202 10.55 13.32 -5.53
C ASP A 202 11.88 12.96 -4.84
N SER A 203 12.12 11.68 -4.55
CA SER A 203 13.43 11.18 -4.12
C SER A 203 14.49 11.38 -5.20
N CYS A 204 14.23 10.98 -6.45
CA CYS A 204 15.19 11.15 -7.55
C CYS A 204 15.57 12.61 -7.78
N VAL A 205 14.61 13.53 -7.73
CA VAL A 205 14.88 14.99 -7.80
C VAL A 205 15.87 15.42 -6.70
N THR A 206 15.77 14.84 -5.51
CA THR A 206 16.67 15.14 -4.40
C THR A 206 18.06 14.51 -4.60
N LEU A 207 18.12 13.24 -5.03
CA LEU A 207 19.36 12.50 -5.26
C LEU A 207 20.20 13.09 -6.40
N LEU A 208 19.57 13.63 -7.43
CA LEU A 208 20.22 14.28 -8.58
C LEU A 208 21.01 15.55 -8.21
N LYS A 209 20.91 16.06 -6.99
CA LYS A 209 21.79 17.12 -6.50
C LYS A 209 23.25 16.64 -6.37
N ASN A 210 23.45 15.35 -6.10
CA ASN A 210 24.76 14.69 -5.99
C ASN A 210 24.68 13.30 -6.66
N PRO A 211 24.64 13.22 -7.99
CA PRO A 211 24.32 11.97 -8.70
C PRO A 211 25.38 10.87 -8.49
N GLU A 212 26.67 11.23 -8.48
CA GLU A 212 27.77 10.27 -8.35
C GLU A 212 27.71 9.47 -7.03
N GLN A 213 27.31 10.12 -5.94
CA GLN A 213 27.17 9.48 -4.63
C GLN A 213 25.89 8.64 -4.52
N ASN A 214 24.89 8.94 -5.34
CA ASN A 214 23.54 8.37 -5.25
C ASN A 214 23.19 7.45 -6.43
N GLN A 215 24.19 7.07 -7.24
CA GLN A 215 23.99 6.35 -8.49
C GLN A 215 23.19 5.05 -8.29
N THR A 216 23.51 4.26 -7.28
CA THR A 216 22.80 3.00 -6.98
C THR A 216 21.31 3.21 -6.69
N CYS A 217 20.96 4.23 -5.90
CA CYS A 217 19.57 4.54 -5.58
C CYS A 217 18.81 5.08 -6.80
N LEU A 218 19.46 5.93 -7.61
CA LEU A 218 18.91 6.43 -8.87
C LEU A 218 18.65 5.28 -9.85
N ASP A 219 19.62 4.38 -10.05
CA ASP A 219 19.47 3.24 -10.94
C ASP A 219 18.38 2.27 -10.46
N CYS A 220 18.30 1.99 -9.15
CA CYS A 220 17.23 1.16 -8.60
C CYS A 220 15.84 1.72 -8.97
N ALA A 221 15.64 3.02 -8.76
CA ALA A 221 14.40 3.72 -9.09
C ALA A 221 14.10 3.72 -10.60
N ILE A 222 15.08 4.08 -11.43
CA ILE A 222 14.92 4.16 -12.89
C ILE A 222 14.61 2.79 -13.49
N ASN A 223 15.35 1.76 -13.06
CA ASN A 223 15.17 0.40 -13.51
C ASN A 223 13.84 -0.20 -13.05
N PHE A 224 13.33 0.20 -11.89
CA PHE A 224 11.99 -0.20 -11.46
C PHE A 224 10.90 0.38 -12.36
N VAL A 225 10.98 1.67 -12.70
CA VAL A 225 10.00 2.32 -13.58
C VAL A 225 10.05 1.75 -15.00
N ASP A 226 11.25 1.55 -15.58
CA ASP A 226 11.40 0.91 -16.90
C ASP A 226 10.78 -0.50 -16.89
N TRP A 227 11.09 -1.30 -15.86
CA TRP A 227 10.50 -2.62 -15.69
C TRP A 227 8.96 -2.57 -15.58
N LEU A 228 8.41 -1.65 -14.78
CA LEU A 228 6.97 -1.52 -14.59
C LEU A 228 6.27 -1.13 -15.90
N HIS A 229 6.85 -0.21 -16.64
CA HIS A 229 6.36 0.20 -17.96
C HIS A 229 6.34 -0.99 -18.92
N ARG A 230 7.45 -1.72 -19.04
CA ARG A 230 7.55 -2.93 -19.88
C ARG A 230 6.56 -4.02 -19.46
N LEU A 231 6.35 -4.23 -18.16
CA LEU A 231 5.35 -5.17 -17.65
C LEU A 231 3.97 -4.80 -18.21
N CYS A 232 3.59 -3.53 -18.12
CA CYS A 232 2.29 -3.06 -18.59
C CYS A 232 2.17 -3.15 -20.12
N ILE A 233 3.18 -2.71 -20.89
CA ILE A 233 3.19 -2.85 -22.36
C ILE A 233 3.07 -4.32 -22.77
N SER A 234 3.77 -5.23 -22.10
CA SER A 234 3.64 -6.68 -22.37
C SER A 234 2.22 -7.21 -22.11
N GLY A 235 1.50 -6.59 -21.17
CA GLY A 235 0.11 -6.91 -20.85
C GLY A 235 -0.90 -6.42 -21.88
N LEU A 236 -0.47 -5.64 -22.88
CA LEU A 236 -1.29 -5.16 -23.99
C LEU A 236 -1.10 -5.98 -25.27
N LEU A 237 -0.13 -6.90 -25.31
CA LEU A 237 0.13 -7.72 -26.48
C LEU A 237 -1.07 -8.61 -26.84
N PRO A 238 -1.23 -8.97 -28.13
CA PRO A 238 -2.28 -9.89 -28.56
C PRO A 238 -2.27 -11.19 -27.73
N GLY A 239 -3.45 -11.65 -27.31
CA GLY A 239 -3.63 -12.84 -26.47
C GLY A 239 -3.66 -12.57 -24.97
N ALA A 240 -3.39 -11.34 -24.52
CA ALA A 240 -3.63 -10.96 -23.13
C ALA A 240 -5.14 -10.94 -22.81
N CYS A 241 -5.52 -11.43 -21.62
CA CYS A 241 -6.91 -11.38 -21.17
C CYS A 241 -7.37 -9.94 -20.92
N TYR A 242 -8.68 -9.72 -20.93
CA TYR A 242 -9.29 -8.41 -20.70
C TYR A 242 -8.80 -7.75 -19.40
N GLN A 243 -8.80 -8.48 -18.28
CA GLN A 243 -8.36 -7.94 -16.98
C GLN A 243 -6.91 -7.47 -17.02
N ARG A 244 -6.01 -8.25 -17.65
CA ARG A 244 -4.60 -7.88 -17.78
C ARG A 244 -4.43 -6.62 -18.62
N ARG A 245 -5.17 -6.49 -19.73
CA ARG A 245 -5.14 -5.30 -20.58
C ARG A 245 -5.63 -4.06 -19.83
N LYS A 246 -6.80 -4.16 -19.19
CA LYS A 246 -7.38 -3.08 -18.39
C LYS A 246 -6.45 -2.64 -17.25
N GLY A 247 -5.94 -3.58 -16.46
CA GLY A 247 -5.00 -3.29 -15.38
C GLY A 247 -3.68 -2.70 -15.87
N SER A 248 -3.18 -3.13 -17.03
CA SER A 248 -1.99 -2.57 -17.66
C SER A 248 -2.21 -1.12 -18.11
N LEU A 249 -3.35 -0.81 -18.74
CA LEU A 249 -3.69 0.56 -19.10
C LEU A 249 -3.89 1.45 -17.88
N ASP A 250 -4.46 0.92 -16.80
CA ASP A 250 -4.61 1.64 -15.52
C ASP A 250 -3.25 2.01 -14.91
N LEU A 251 -2.29 1.08 -14.90
CA LEU A 251 -0.96 1.37 -14.37
C LEU A 251 -0.13 2.26 -15.30
N LEU A 252 -0.24 2.10 -16.62
CA LEU A 252 0.39 3.04 -17.58
C LEU A 252 -0.13 4.46 -17.39
N HIS A 253 -1.43 4.62 -17.16
CA HIS A 253 -2.02 5.91 -16.83
C HIS A 253 -1.32 6.55 -15.63
N VAL A 254 -1.17 5.77 -14.55
CA VAL A 254 -0.52 6.20 -13.32
C VAL A 254 0.95 6.57 -13.56
N VAL A 255 1.69 5.80 -14.37
CA VAL A 255 3.07 6.09 -14.75
C VAL A 255 3.15 7.43 -15.49
N TYR A 256 2.35 7.59 -16.53
CA TYR A 256 2.38 8.78 -17.39
C TYR A 256 1.95 10.03 -16.65
N GLU A 257 0.86 9.98 -15.89
CA GLU A 257 0.41 11.12 -15.08
C GLU A 257 1.41 11.54 -14.00
N THR A 258 2.27 10.62 -13.52
CA THR A 258 3.18 10.91 -12.41
C THR A 258 4.56 11.37 -12.88
N LEU A 259 5.01 10.90 -14.05
CA LEU A 259 6.37 11.08 -14.54
C LEU A 259 6.49 11.97 -15.78
N ILE A 260 5.41 12.13 -16.56
CA ILE A 260 5.43 12.97 -17.76
C ILE A 260 4.95 14.37 -17.39
N HIS A 261 5.82 15.36 -17.63
CA HIS A 261 5.46 16.76 -17.47
C HIS A 261 4.67 17.24 -18.68
N VAL A 262 3.49 17.83 -18.44
CA VAL A 262 2.69 18.51 -19.47
C VAL A 262 2.71 20.01 -19.19
N PRO A 263 3.23 20.84 -20.12
CA PRO A 263 3.21 22.31 -19.98
C PRO A 263 1.79 22.84 -19.72
N ASP A 264 1.67 23.93 -18.96
CA ASP A 264 0.41 24.62 -18.64
C ASP A 264 -0.67 23.85 -17.84
N SER A 265 -0.34 22.67 -17.30
CA SER A 265 -1.26 21.82 -16.55
C SER A 265 -1.41 22.14 -15.04
N ARG A 266 -1.06 23.37 -14.60
CA ARG A 266 -0.89 23.77 -13.17
C ARG A 266 -2.11 23.53 -12.24
N GLN A 267 -3.25 23.09 -12.76
CA GLN A 267 -4.49 22.86 -12.01
C GLN A 267 -4.90 21.37 -11.87
N ARG A 268 -4.13 20.41 -12.41
CA ARG A 268 -4.49 18.97 -12.30
C ARG A 268 -3.94 18.33 -11.02
N LYS A 269 -4.75 17.48 -10.39
CA LYS A 269 -4.34 16.62 -9.27
C LYS A 269 -3.20 15.72 -9.75
N GLY A 270 -2.02 15.81 -9.11
CA GLY A 270 -0.84 15.04 -9.52
C GLY A 270 0.19 15.81 -10.37
N PHE A 271 0.10 17.14 -10.45
CA PHE A 271 1.06 18.01 -11.13
C PHE A 271 2.52 17.52 -11.01
N VAL A 272 3.14 17.30 -12.16
CA VAL A 272 4.54 16.91 -12.27
C VAL A 272 5.38 18.19 -12.31
N PRO A 273 6.21 18.47 -11.30
CA PRO A 273 7.00 19.69 -11.28
C PRO A 273 8.04 19.64 -12.41
N GLU A 274 8.42 20.81 -12.94
CA GLU A 274 9.43 20.92 -13.99
C GLU A 274 10.78 20.30 -13.57
N THR A 275 11.08 20.29 -12.28
CA THR A 275 12.26 19.61 -11.73
C THR A 275 12.29 18.10 -12.01
N ALA A 276 11.14 17.47 -12.28
CA ALA A 276 11.06 16.07 -12.68
C ALA A 276 11.59 15.82 -14.09
N LEU A 277 11.65 16.84 -14.97
CA LEU A 277 12.26 16.72 -16.30
C LEU A 277 13.72 16.27 -16.19
N LYS A 278 14.45 16.76 -15.18
CA LYS A 278 15.83 16.34 -14.90
C LYS A 278 15.95 14.84 -14.60
N VAL A 279 14.91 14.24 -14.02
CA VAL A 279 14.86 12.79 -13.77
C VAL A 279 14.68 12.03 -15.07
N VAL A 280 13.80 12.52 -15.95
CA VAL A 280 13.58 11.95 -17.29
C VAL A 280 14.86 12.06 -18.13
N GLU A 281 15.50 13.22 -18.14
CA GLU A 281 16.79 13.45 -18.82
C GLU A 281 17.87 12.49 -18.31
N HIS A 282 17.98 12.31 -17.00
CA HIS A 282 18.95 11.39 -16.41
C HIS A 282 18.63 9.92 -16.68
N ALA A 283 17.35 9.53 -16.71
CA ALA A 283 16.93 8.20 -17.10
C ALA A 283 17.27 7.89 -18.56
N GLY A 284 17.21 8.91 -19.43
CA GLY A 284 17.57 8.83 -20.83
C GLY A 284 16.70 7.83 -21.59
N PRO A 285 17.28 6.99 -22.48
CA PRO A 285 16.52 6.04 -23.29
C PRO A 285 15.71 5.01 -22.50
N ARG A 286 16.04 4.78 -21.23
CA ARG A 286 15.32 3.83 -20.36
C ARG A 286 13.88 4.28 -20.10
N TRP A 287 13.61 5.58 -20.15
CA TRP A 287 12.27 6.16 -19.98
C TRP A 287 11.73 6.77 -21.28
N ASP A 288 12.23 6.32 -22.44
CA ASP A 288 11.58 6.59 -23.72
C ASP A 288 10.28 5.75 -23.81
N PHE A 289 9.23 6.24 -23.17
CA PHE A 289 7.97 5.51 -23.06
C PHE A 289 7.26 5.32 -24.41
N PHE A 290 7.52 6.18 -25.40
CA PHE A 290 6.79 6.24 -26.68
C PHE A 290 7.63 5.83 -27.89
N THR A 291 8.55 4.88 -27.72
CA THR A 291 9.21 4.22 -28.86
C THR A 291 8.19 3.75 -29.92
N SER A 292 8.61 3.63 -31.18
CA SER A 292 7.74 3.15 -32.26
C SER A 292 7.07 1.81 -31.97
N ALA A 293 7.76 0.93 -31.22
CA ALA A 293 7.21 -0.36 -30.79
C ALA A 293 6.10 -0.18 -29.74
N ASN A 294 6.35 0.59 -28.68
CA ASN A 294 5.37 0.84 -27.62
C ASN A 294 4.14 1.56 -28.16
N THR A 295 4.35 2.59 -29.00
CA THR A 295 3.29 3.36 -29.65
C THR A 295 2.44 2.46 -30.54
N ARG A 296 3.05 1.56 -31.32
CA ARG A 296 2.29 0.57 -32.10
C ARG A 296 1.43 -0.31 -31.20
N THR A 297 1.97 -0.82 -30.09
CA THR A 297 1.19 -1.61 -29.13
C THR A 297 0.02 -0.83 -28.54
N LEU A 298 0.23 0.43 -28.13
CA LEU A 298 -0.85 1.29 -27.62
C LEU A 298 -1.92 1.56 -28.68
N LEU A 299 -1.53 1.79 -29.94
CA LEU A 299 -2.46 1.98 -31.05
C LEU A 299 -3.31 0.74 -31.33
N THR A 300 -2.79 -0.48 -31.11
CA THR A 300 -3.62 -1.69 -31.24
C THR A 300 -4.76 -1.73 -30.23
N CYS A 301 -4.64 -1.05 -29.08
CA CYS A 301 -5.74 -0.96 -28.12
C CYS A 301 -6.93 -0.15 -28.66
N LEU A 302 -6.73 0.78 -29.60
CA LEU A 302 -7.81 1.51 -30.26
C LEU A 302 -8.74 0.59 -31.05
N LEU A 303 -8.18 -0.49 -31.58
CA LEU A 303 -8.87 -1.50 -32.36
C LEU A 303 -9.45 -2.63 -31.49
N ASP A 304 -9.36 -2.51 -30.16
CA ASP A 304 -9.89 -3.52 -29.25
C ASP A 304 -11.43 -3.51 -29.26
N GLY A 305 -12.04 -4.70 -29.29
CA GLY A 305 -13.48 -4.85 -29.24
C GLY A 305 -14.10 -4.48 -27.88
N ALA A 306 -13.30 -4.39 -26.82
CA ALA A 306 -13.75 -3.87 -25.54
C ALA A 306 -13.65 -2.33 -25.49
N GLU A 307 -14.80 -1.67 -25.42
CA GLU A 307 -14.92 -0.20 -25.44
C GLU A 307 -14.04 0.49 -24.39
N GLU A 308 -13.97 -0.04 -23.17
CA GLU A 308 -13.14 0.53 -22.10
C GLU A 308 -11.64 0.52 -22.42
N VAL A 309 -11.16 -0.50 -23.13
CA VAL A 309 -9.76 -0.63 -23.56
C VAL A 309 -9.48 0.36 -24.68
N SER A 310 -10.39 0.46 -25.65
CA SER A 310 -10.29 1.42 -26.76
C SER A 310 -10.31 2.87 -26.26
N MET A 311 -11.25 3.23 -25.39
CA MET A 311 -11.34 4.58 -24.80
C MET A 311 -10.07 4.97 -24.04
N LYS A 312 -9.48 4.05 -23.26
CA LYS A 312 -8.21 4.33 -22.58
C LYS A 312 -7.04 4.45 -23.55
N GLY A 313 -7.01 3.64 -24.60
CA GLY A 313 -6.02 3.77 -25.68
C GLY A 313 -6.03 5.15 -26.33
N GLN A 314 -7.22 5.71 -26.56
CA GLN A 314 -7.39 7.05 -27.15
C GLN A 314 -6.72 8.15 -26.32
N SER A 315 -6.73 8.03 -24.99
CA SER A 315 -6.12 9.03 -24.10
C SER A 315 -4.61 9.20 -24.27
N TYR A 316 -3.95 8.27 -24.96
CA TYR A 316 -2.50 8.28 -25.21
C TYR A 316 -2.11 8.58 -26.66
N CYS A 317 -3.08 8.87 -27.52
CA CYS A 317 -2.86 9.14 -28.94
C CYS A 317 -2.88 10.65 -29.28
N HIS A 318 -2.96 11.51 -28.27
CA HIS A 318 -2.88 12.97 -28.35
C HIS A 318 -1.59 13.47 -27.72
#